data_AF-A0AAX4AGY7-F1
#
_entry.id   AF-A0AAX4AGY7-F1
#
_cell.length_a   1.000
_cell.length_b   1.000
_cell.length_c   1.000
_cell.angle_alpha   90.00
_cell.angle_beta   90.00
_cell.angle_gamma   90.00
#
_symmetry.space_group_name_H-M   'P 1'
#
loop_
_entity.id
_entity.type
_entity.pdbx_description
1 polymer ?
#
loop_
_entity_poly.entity_id
_entity_poly.type
_entity_poly.pdbx_seq_one_letter_code
_entity_poly.pdbx_strand_id
1 'polypeptide(L)'
;MLINYGKFKSLTTIEQEILENYFYEIEEWKPSNLRFFAIALTQLDNKSIVFYLDNILEQNNLDNNLILMILRNAIYILSHNNQTEKVKNYLEQFKVRIPQIGNIEIGISYAIQEADLYEMSGNIQATITILKRIAKTYEAFFMPEKAKIYREEIKKLQQKL
;
A
#
# COMPACT_ATOMS: atom_id res chain seq x y z
N MET A 1 -2.39 -5.26 12.59
CA MET A 1 -0.95 -5.22 12.92
C MET A 1 -0.20 -4.83 11.66
N LEU A 2 0.17 -3.56 11.55
CA LEU A 2 1.15 -3.09 10.56
C LEU A 2 2.50 -3.67 10.98
N ILE A 3 3.12 -4.48 10.13
CA ILE A 3 4.44 -5.06 10.41
C ILE A 3 5.47 -4.07 9.87
N ASN A 4 6.26 -3.52 10.80
CA ASN A 4 7.42 -2.64 10.64
C ASN A 4 8.08 -2.64 9.25
N TYR A 5 8.06 -1.50 8.57
CA TYR A 5 8.97 -1.25 7.46
C TYR A 5 9.94 -0.13 7.82
N GLY A 6 11.21 -0.52 7.99
CA GLY A 6 12.35 0.39 7.92
C GLY A 6 13.20 0.55 9.19
N LYS A 7 13.74 -0.54 9.76
CA LYS A 7 14.96 -0.50 10.62
C LYS A 7 15.78 -1.79 10.64
N PHE A 8 15.68 -2.65 9.61
CA PHE A 8 16.59 -3.80 9.49
C PHE A 8 17.74 -3.46 8.56
N LYS A 9 18.94 -3.99 8.87
CA LYS A 9 20.11 -3.87 8.00
C LYS A 9 19.72 -4.36 6.61
N SER A 10 20.15 -3.63 5.58
CA SER A 10 20.03 -4.08 4.20
C SER A 10 20.66 -5.46 4.06
N LEU A 11 20.04 -6.33 3.27
CA LEU A 11 20.65 -7.58 2.86
C LEU A 11 22.03 -7.33 2.23
N THR A 12 22.95 -8.26 2.44
CA THR A 12 24.21 -8.31 1.69
C THR A 12 23.93 -8.61 0.22
N THR A 13 24.88 -8.31 -0.66
CA THR A 13 24.75 -8.61 -2.10
C THR A 13 24.44 -10.08 -2.36
N ILE A 14 25.05 -11.01 -1.62
CA ILE A 14 24.80 -12.45 -1.76
C ILE A 14 23.35 -12.79 -1.35
N GLU A 15 22.87 -12.21 -0.24
CA GLU A 15 21.49 -12.45 0.20
C GLU A 15 20.45 -11.84 -0.75
N GLN A 16 20.77 -10.70 -1.38
CA GLN A 16 19.93 -10.11 -2.43
C GLN A 16 19.85 -11.02 -3.66
N GLU A 17 20.98 -11.55 -4.13
CA GLU A 17 21.01 -12.47 -5.27
C GLU A 17 20.20 -13.74 -4.99
N ILE A 18 20.33 -14.33 -3.80
CA ILE A 18 19.53 -15.50 -3.39
C ILE A 18 18.03 -15.16 -3.39
N LEU A 19 17.66 -13.99 -2.87
CA LEU A 19 16.27 -13.53 -2.83
C LEU A 19 15.69 -13.34 -4.24
N GLU A 20 16.44 -12.70 -5.14
CA GLU A 20 16.00 -12.46 -6.51
C GLU A 20 15.90 -13.76 -7.31
N ASN A 21 16.88 -14.67 -7.18
CA ASN A 21 16.82 -15.98 -7.80
C ASN A 21 15.61 -16.78 -7.31
N TYR A 22 15.33 -16.74 -6.00
CA TYR A 22 14.14 -17.39 -5.44
C TYR A 22 12.84 -16.88 -6.06
N PHE A 23 12.68 -15.56 -6.24
CA PHE A 23 11.45 -15.03 -6.84
C PHE A 23 11.38 -15.28 -8.35
N TYR A 24 12.51 -15.25 -9.04
CA TYR A 24 12.58 -15.49 -10.47
C TYR A 24 12.17 -16.92 -10.87
N GLU A 25 12.46 -17.91 -10.03
CA GLU A 25 12.08 -19.32 -10.25
C GLU A 25 10.59 -19.61 -9.98
N ILE A 26 9.80 -18.63 -9.51
CA ILE A 26 8.38 -18.83 -9.24
C ILE A 26 7.56 -18.74 -10.54
N GLU A 27 7.12 -19.88 -11.04
CA GLU A 27 6.17 -19.95 -12.15
C GLU A 27 4.72 -19.74 -11.68
N GLU A 28 4.36 -20.29 -10.51
CA GLU A 28 3.03 -20.19 -9.91
C GLU A 28 3.11 -19.65 -8.47
N TRP A 29 2.44 -18.52 -8.21
CA TRP A 29 2.50 -17.88 -6.90
C TRP A 29 1.61 -18.59 -5.89
N LYS A 30 2.22 -19.11 -4.82
CA LYS A 30 1.50 -19.73 -3.69
C LYS A 30 1.38 -18.75 -2.52
N PRO A 31 0.43 -18.96 -1.59
CA PRO A 31 0.26 -18.10 -0.43
C PRO A 31 1.54 -17.89 0.41
N SER A 32 2.40 -18.89 0.50
CA SER A 32 3.72 -18.80 1.16
C SER A 32 4.62 -17.77 0.47
N ASN A 33 4.72 -17.85 -0.86
CA ASN A 33 5.56 -16.99 -1.68
C ASN A 33 5.05 -15.55 -1.63
N LEU A 34 3.73 -15.36 -1.69
CA LEU A 34 3.10 -14.04 -1.56
C LEU A 34 3.39 -13.38 -0.21
N ARG A 35 3.31 -14.14 0.89
CA ARG A 35 3.65 -13.64 2.23
C ARG A 35 5.12 -13.25 2.31
N PHE A 36 6.00 -14.06 1.75
CA PHE A 36 7.42 -13.77 1.72
C PHE A 36 7.73 -12.52 0.89
N PHE A 37 7.15 -12.41 -0.32
CA PHE A 37 7.23 -11.22 -1.16
C PHE A 37 6.78 -9.97 -0.43
N ALA A 38 5.61 -10.01 0.23
CA ALA A 38 5.10 -8.87 0.99
C ALA A 38 6.08 -8.37 2.06
N ILE A 39 6.79 -9.27 2.75
CA ILE A 39 7.77 -8.92 3.78
C ILE A 39 9.08 -8.43 3.15
N ALA A 40 9.49 -9.03 2.03
CA ALA A 40 10.74 -8.73 1.33
C ALA A 40 10.71 -7.44 0.51
N LEU A 41 9.54 -6.81 0.29
CA LEU A 41 9.39 -5.61 -0.54
C LEU A 41 10.40 -4.49 -0.25
N THR A 42 10.81 -4.27 1.01
CA THR A 42 11.79 -3.23 1.35
C THR A 42 13.24 -3.58 1.03
N GLN A 43 13.51 -4.82 0.62
CA GLN A 43 14.83 -5.28 0.18
C GLN A 43 14.96 -5.27 -1.35
N LEU A 44 13.85 -5.07 -2.07
CA LEU A 44 13.81 -5.09 -3.53
C LEU A 44 13.90 -3.67 -4.07
N ASP A 45 14.52 -3.52 -5.26
CA ASP A 45 14.45 -2.27 -5.99
C ASP A 45 13.09 -2.07 -6.68
N ASN A 46 12.80 -0.86 -7.14
CA ASN A 46 11.52 -0.51 -7.75
C ASN A 46 11.19 -1.38 -8.99
N LYS A 47 12.18 -1.72 -9.81
CA LYS A 47 11.97 -2.52 -11.02
C LYS A 47 11.58 -3.95 -10.65
N SER A 48 12.27 -4.54 -9.69
CA SER A 48 11.96 -5.89 -9.18
C SER A 48 10.57 -5.91 -8.53
N ILE A 49 10.22 -4.91 -7.71
CA ILE A 49 8.87 -4.80 -7.14
C ILE A 49 7.81 -4.78 -8.23
N VAL A 50 7.97 -3.91 -9.25
CA VAL A 50 7.01 -3.76 -10.35
C VAL A 50 6.90 -5.06 -11.17
N PHE A 51 8.03 -5.67 -11.52
CA PHE A 51 8.07 -6.89 -12.32
C PHE A 51 7.30 -8.04 -11.65
N TYR A 52 7.61 -8.33 -10.39
CA TYR A 52 6.94 -9.42 -9.66
C TYR A 52 5.48 -9.09 -9.34
N LEU A 53 5.17 -7.83 -9.00
CA LEU A 53 3.79 -7.43 -8.71
C LEU A 53 2.90 -7.52 -9.94
N ASP A 54 3.37 -7.08 -11.11
CA ASP A 54 2.62 -7.20 -12.36
C ASP A 54 2.33 -8.69 -12.66
N ASN A 55 3.34 -9.56 -12.54
CA ASN A 55 3.18 -11.01 -12.72
C ASN A 55 2.19 -11.64 -11.72
N ILE A 56 2.22 -11.23 -10.44
CA ILE A 56 1.27 -11.68 -9.42
C ILE A 56 -0.16 -11.28 -9.79
N LEU A 57 -0.38 -10.04 -10.24
CA LEU A 57 -1.71 -9.50 -10.51
C LEU A 57 -2.40 -10.12 -11.74
N GLU A 58 -1.63 -10.72 -12.65
CA GLU A 58 -2.12 -11.47 -13.80
C GLU A 58 -2.70 -12.85 -13.43
N GLN A 59 -2.45 -13.36 -12.22
CA GLN A 59 -2.92 -14.67 -11.80
C GLN A 59 -4.34 -14.64 -11.21
N ASN A 60 -5.20 -15.54 -11.69
CA ASN A 60 -6.65 -15.50 -11.42
C ASN A 60 -7.10 -16.22 -10.13
N ASN A 61 -6.20 -16.87 -9.37
CA ASN A 61 -6.56 -17.77 -8.25
C ASN A 61 -5.87 -17.44 -6.92
N LEU A 62 -5.48 -16.18 -6.70
CA LEU A 62 -4.77 -15.78 -5.49
C LEU A 62 -5.71 -15.26 -4.40
N ASP A 63 -5.33 -15.46 -3.14
CA ASP A 63 -6.06 -14.93 -1.99
C ASP A 63 -6.09 -13.41 -2.04
N ASN A 64 -7.29 -12.86 -2.24
CA ASN A 64 -7.51 -11.43 -2.39
C ASN A 64 -7.01 -10.62 -1.18
N ASN A 65 -7.05 -11.16 0.04
CA ASN A 65 -6.55 -10.45 1.21
C ASN A 65 -5.03 -10.29 1.17
N LEU A 66 -4.30 -11.31 0.69
CA LEU A 66 -2.86 -11.23 0.49
C LEU A 66 -2.51 -10.24 -0.63
N ILE A 67 -3.27 -10.25 -1.73
CA ILE A 67 -3.09 -9.28 -2.82
C ILE A 67 -3.29 -7.86 -2.33
N LEU A 68 -4.36 -7.58 -1.57
CA LEU A 68 -4.61 -6.25 -0.99
C LEU A 68 -3.48 -5.82 -0.04
N MET A 69 -2.94 -6.74 0.75
CA MET A 69 -1.79 -6.46 1.62
C MET A 69 -0.52 -6.13 0.82
N ILE A 70 -0.24 -6.89 -0.25
CA ILE A 70 0.91 -6.65 -1.14
C ILE A 70 0.75 -5.31 -1.85
N LEU A 71 -0.41 -5.05 -2.47
CA LEU A 71 -0.71 -3.80 -3.13
C LEU A 71 -0.52 -2.62 -2.18
N ARG A 72 -1.06 -2.71 -0.95
CA ARG A 72 -0.86 -1.68 0.07
C ARG A 72 0.63 -1.41 0.29
N ASN A 73 1.41 -2.44 0.58
CA ASN A 73 2.82 -2.26 0.93
C ASN A 73 3.66 -1.76 -0.26
N ALA A 74 3.39 -2.27 -1.46
CA ALA A 74 4.09 -1.87 -2.69
C ALA A 74 3.77 -0.42 -3.07
N ILE A 75 2.49 -0.02 -3.03
CA ILE A 75 2.07 1.36 -3.29
C ILE A 75 2.78 2.34 -2.35
N TYR A 76 2.86 2.00 -1.05
CA TYR A 76 3.57 2.83 -0.08
C TYR A 76 5.03 3.04 -0.48
N ILE A 77 5.78 1.96 -0.76
CA ILE A 77 7.21 2.03 -1.12
C ILE A 77 7.40 2.80 -2.43
N LEU A 78 6.64 2.45 -3.46
CA LEU A 78 6.74 3.05 -4.79
C LEU A 78 6.37 4.53 -4.79
N SER A 79 5.42 4.96 -3.95
CA SER A 79 5.04 6.36 -3.79
C SER A 79 6.20 7.19 -3.23
N HIS A 80 6.87 6.69 -2.19
CA HIS A 80 8.06 7.35 -1.60
C HIS A 80 9.25 7.39 -2.56
N ASN A 81 9.29 6.46 -3.52
CA ASN A 81 10.32 6.40 -4.56
C ASN A 81 9.90 7.09 -5.87
N ASN A 82 8.89 7.97 -5.82
CA ASN A 82 8.40 8.79 -6.93
C ASN A 82 7.94 7.99 -8.18
N GLN A 83 7.46 6.76 -8.01
CA GLN A 83 6.94 5.93 -9.12
C GLN A 83 5.44 6.20 -9.38
N THR A 84 5.08 7.47 -9.59
CA THR A 84 3.69 7.97 -9.59
C THR A 84 2.75 7.26 -10.57
N GLU A 85 3.21 6.95 -11.79
CA GLU A 85 2.38 6.31 -12.81
C GLU A 85 1.99 4.87 -12.42
N LYS A 86 2.97 4.08 -11.96
CA LYS A 86 2.73 2.73 -11.45
C LYS A 86 1.85 2.74 -10.21
N VAL A 87 2.06 3.69 -9.30
CA VAL A 87 1.20 3.87 -8.12
C VAL A 87 -0.26 4.12 -8.50
N LYS A 88 -0.54 4.98 -9.49
CA LYS A 88 -1.90 5.20 -9.98
C LYS A 88 -2.54 3.92 -10.50
N ASN A 89 -1.80 3.15 -11.29
CA ASN A 89 -2.30 1.87 -11.83
C ASN A 89 -2.61 0.87 -10.71
N TYR A 90 -1.71 0.73 -9.73
CA TYR A 90 -1.92 -0.17 -8.61
C TYR A 90 -3.03 0.28 -7.66
N LEU A 91 -3.27 1.58 -7.51
CA LEU A 91 -4.43 2.08 -6.76
C LEU A 91 -5.75 1.68 -7.40
N GLU A 92 -5.86 1.74 -8.73
CA GLU A 92 -7.06 1.25 -9.42
C GLU A 92 -7.23 -0.27 -9.23
N GLN A 93 -6.14 -1.04 -9.31
CA GLN A 93 -6.16 -2.49 -9.02
C GLN A 93 -6.54 -2.78 -7.56
N PHE A 94 -6.10 -1.95 -6.61
CA PHE A 94 -6.51 -2.06 -5.21
C PHE A 94 -8.01 -1.82 -5.10
N LYS A 95 -8.49 -0.70 -5.63
CA LYS A 95 -9.89 -0.25 -5.53
C LYS A 95 -10.88 -1.31 -6.01
N VAL A 96 -10.64 -1.93 -7.17
CA VAL A 96 -11.53 -2.95 -7.73
C VAL A 96 -11.54 -4.25 -6.91
N ARG A 97 -10.50 -4.48 -6.09
CA ARG A 97 -10.35 -5.67 -5.24
C ARG A 97 -10.87 -5.47 -3.81
N ILE A 98 -11.22 -4.25 -3.41
CA ILE A 98 -11.79 -3.99 -2.07
C ILE A 98 -13.12 -4.74 -1.95
N PRO A 99 -13.29 -5.62 -0.95
CA PRO A 99 -14.55 -6.32 -0.74
C PRO A 99 -15.70 -5.32 -0.50
N GLN A 100 -16.84 -5.54 -1.14
CA GLN A 100 -18.04 -4.71 -0.91
C GLN A 100 -18.61 -4.87 0.51
N ILE A 101 -18.35 -6.03 1.13
CA ILE A 101 -18.79 -6.39 2.47
C ILE A 101 -17.56 -6.80 3.28
N GLY A 102 -17.39 -6.21 4.46
CA GLY A 102 -16.34 -6.58 5.40
C GLY A 102 -15.13 -5.63 5.40
N ASN A 103 -14.64 -5.43 6.62
CA ASN A 103 -13.42 -4.72 7.03
C ASN A 103 -13.22 -3.28 6.48
N ILE A 104 -13.80 -2.32 7.19
CA ILE A 104 -13.61 -0.88 7.04
C ILE A 104 -12.13 -0.46 6.92
N GLU A 105 -11.21 -1.18 7.57
CA GLU A 105 -9.78 -0.84 7.59
C GLU A 105 -9.15 -0.98 6.20
N ILE A 106 -9.63 -1.89 5.35
CA ILE A 106 -9.12 -2.04 3.98
C ILE A 106 -9.52 -0.82 3.15
N GLY A 107 -10.79 -0.42 3.21
CA GLY A 107 -11.29 0.77 2.50
C GLY A 107 -10.60 2.05 2.98
N ILE A 108 -10.37 2.17 4.29
CA ILE A 108 -9.61 3.28 4.85
C ILE A 108 -8.14 3.22 4.42
N SER A 109 -7.52 2.05 4.38
CA SER A 109 -6.14 1.89 3.88
C SER A 109 -6.00 2.37 2.44
N TYR A 110 -6.93 2.04 1.55
CA TYR A 110 -6.96 2.59 0.18
C TYR A 110 -7.09 4.11 0.20
N ALA A 111 -8.05 4.64 0.98
CA ALA A 111 -8.30 6.08 1.03
C ALA A 111 -7.09 6.88 1.55
N ILE A 112 -6.30 6.33 2.48
CA ILE A 112 -5.05 6.96 2.94
C ILE A 112 -4.05 7.04 1.79
N GLN A 113 -3.83 5.94 1.07
CA GLN A 113 -2.88 5.93 -0.06
C GLN A 113 -3.30 6.86 -1.20
N GLU A 114 -4.60 6.96 -1.46
CA GLU A 114 -5.18 7.92 -2.39
C GLU A 114 -4.91 9.36 -1.93
N ALA A 115 -5.07 9.66 -0.63
CA ALA A 115 -4.81 10.98 -0.06
C ALA A 115 -3.32 11.36 -0.11
N ASP A 116 -2.42 10.41 0.18
CA ASP A 116 -0.97 10.59 0.13
C ASP A 116 -0.51 10.94 -1.29
N LEU A 117 -1.05 10.25 -2.31
CA LEU A 117 -0.76 10.55 -3.70
C LEU A 117 -1.18 11.98 -4.09
N TYR A 118 -2.36 12.42 -3.63
CA TYR A 118 -2.81 13.79 -3.86
C TYR A 118 -1.91 14.80 -3.14
N GLU A 119 -1.48 14.53 -1.91
CA GLU A 119 -0.60 15.43 -1.16
C GLU A 119 0.76 15.57 -1.86
N MET A 120 1.36 14.46 -2.29
CA MET A 120 2.62 14.46 -3.04
C MET A 120 2.52 15.21 -4.37
N SER A 121 1.33 15.21 -5.01
CA SER A 121 1.07 16.01 -6.22
C SER A 121 0.77 17.49 -5.96
N GLY A 122 0.77 17.93 -4.69
CA GLY A 122 0.41 19.29 -4.29
C GLY A 122 -1.09 19.57 -4.23
N ASN A 123 -1.96 18.57 -4.44
CA ASN A 123 -3.41 18.74 -4.39
C ASN A 123 -3.95 18.60 -2.96
N ILE A 124 -3.58 19.56 -2.11
CA ILE A 124 -3.90 19.58 -0.67
C ILE A 124 -5.42 19.54 -0.42
N GLN A 125 -6.22 20.18 -1.28
CA GLN A 125 -7.67 20.21 -1.13
C GLN A 125 -8.31 18.82 -1.34
N ALA A 126 -7.81 18.03 -2.32
CA ALA A 126 -8.25 16.66 -2.52
C ALA A 126 -7.84 15.76 -1.34
N THR A 127 -6.61 15.89 -0.85
CA THR A 127 -6.14 15.20 0.36
C THR A 127 -7.07 15.47 1.55
N ILE A 128 -7.34 16.74 1.87
CA ILE A 128 -8.25 17.13 2.96
C ILE A 128 -9.65 16.52 2.78
N THR A 129 -10.16 16.49 1.56
CA THR A 129 -11.50 15.94 1.25
C THR A 129 -11.56 14.46 1.61
N ILE A 130 -10.53 13.69 1.28
CA ILE A 130 -10.45 12.27 1.60
C ILE A 130 -10.28 12.04 3.10
N LEU A 131 -9.39 12.79 3.77
CA LEU A 131 -9.19 12.67 5.21
C LEU A 131 -10.47 12.99 6.00
N LYS A 132 -11.27 13.97 5.55
CA LYS A 132 -12.59 14.28 6.14
C LYS A 132 -13.54 13.10 6.01
N ARG A 133 -13.54 12.40 4.86
CA ARG A 133 -14.33 11.18 4.66
C ARG A 133 -13.89 10.09 5.63
N ILE A 134 -12.58 9.86 5.77
CA ILE A 134 -12.02 8.86 6.71
C ILE A 134 -12.43 9.16 8.15
N ALA A 135 -12.30 10.41 8.61
CA ALA A 135 -12.68 10.80 9.97
C ALA A 135 -14.17 10.54 10.25
N LYS A 136 -15.06 10.97 9.33
CA LYS A 136 -16.50 10.70 9.40
C LYS A 136 -16.81 9.21 9.45
N THR A 137 -16.11 8.42 8.65
CA THR A 137 -16.25 6.96 8.63
C THR A 137 -15.88 6.36 9.98
N TYR A 138 -14.76 6.75 10.61
CA TYR A 138 -14.42 6.26 11.95
C TYR A 138 -15.43 6.69 13.02
N GLU A 139 -15.97 7.91 12.95
CA GLU A 139 -17.02 8.38 13.87
C GLU A 139 -18.30 7.56 13.74
N ALA A 140 -18.74 7.25 12.51
CA ALA A 140 -19.92 6.44 12.25
C ALA A 140 -19.78 5.00 12.80
N PHE A 141 -18.55 4.53 12.99
CA PHE A 141 -18.24 3.23 13.57
C PHE A 141 -17.84 3.32 15.06
N PHE A 142 -18.19 4.42 15.73
CA PHE A 142 -17.93 4.65 17.17
C PHE A 142 -16.44 4.58 17.56
N MET A 143 -15.54 5.01 16.65
CA MET A 143 -14.08 5.09 16.88
C MET A 143 -13.57 6.55 16.85
N PRO A 144 -14.03 7.42 17.78
CA PRO A 144 -13.67 8.85 17.76
C PRO A 144 -12.18 9.11 17.95
N GLU A 145 -11.47 8.25 18.69
CA GLU A 145 -10.02 8.37 18.90
C GLU A 145 -9.24 8.22 17.58
N LYS A 146 -9.66 7.29 16.70
CA LYS A 146 -9.05 7.17 15.37
C LYS A 146 -9.40 8.39 14.50
N ALA A 147 -10.64 8.86 14.55
CA ALA A 147 -11.06 10.03 13.79
C ALA A 147 -10.29 11.31 14.17
N LYS A 148 -9.95 11.46 15.46
CA LYS A 148 -9.16 12.59 15.98
C LYS A 148 -7.81 12.74 15.28
N ILE A 149 -7.11 11.63 15.02
CA ILE A 149 -5.82 11.63 14.31
C ILE A 149 -5.94 12.33 12.95
N TYR A 150 -6.96 11.97 12.17
CA TYR A 150 -7.17 12.56 10.83
C TYR A 150 -7.67 14.01 10.91
N ARG A 151 -8.46 14.37 11.93
CA ARG A 151 -8.87 15.76 12.16
C ARG A 151 -7.68 16.67 12.48
N GLU A 152 -6.71 16.18 13.25
CA GLU A 152 -5.47 16.90 13.53
C GLU A 152 -4.63 17.08 12.27
N GLU A 153 -4.51 16.05 11.43
CA GLU A 153 -3.77 16.15 10.17
C GLU A 153 -4.43 17.13 9.18
N ILE A 154 -5.77 17.12 9.09
CA ILE A 154 -6.51 18.12 8.31
C ILE A 154 -6.17 19.54 8.75
N LYS A 155 -6.10 19.81 10.06
CA LYS A 155 -5.77 21.15 10.57
C LYS A 155 -4.37 21.58 10.14
N LYS A 156 -3.38 20.68 10.14
CA LYS A 156 -2.03 20.97 9.66
C LYS A 156 -2.02 21.28 8.17
N LEU A 157 -2.72 20.47 7.36
CA LEU A 157 -2.82 20.69 5.92
C LEU A 157 -3.52 22.01 5.57
N GLN A 158 -4.54 22.40 6.33
CA GLN A 158 -5.22 23.68 6.16
C GLN A 158 -4.33 24.89 6.44
N GLN A 159 -3.25 24.76 7.21
CA GLN A 159 -2.27 25.83 7.44
C GLN A 159 -1.29 25.98 6.27
N LYS A 160 -1.20 24.98 5.38
CA LYS A 160 -0.37 25.01 4.17
C LYS A 160 -1.09 25.63 2.96
N LEU A 161 -2.41 25.86 3.06
CA LEU A 161 -3.25 26.51 2.04
C LEU A 161 -3.23 28.03 2.22
#